data_AF-A0AAD6UBK7-F1
#
_entry.id   AF-A0AAD6UBK7-F1
#
_cell.length_a   1.000
_cell.length_b   1.000
_cell.length_c   1.000
_cell.angle_alpha   90.00
_cell.angle_beta   90.00
_cell.angle_gamma   90.00
#
_symmetry.space_group_name_H-M   'P 1'
#
loop_
_entity.id
_entity.type
_entity.pdbx_description
1 polymer ?
#
loop_
_entity_poly.entity_id
_entity_poly.type
_entity_poly.pdbx_seq_one_letter_code
_entity_poly.pdbx_strand_id
1 'polypeptide(L)'
;MDWAAALAATGLPEPGQLNHREIFWRDHQVWLQEKGFMLRPRYRPGWIPSWHLKNRLLLDCEDGTPLVPGVAIDAIRIRDKTDVILKQVETVLEEHIIAQRVSSPKDPQNHCVPILEVFEVPNSKYHIIVMPLLRSFLVPRFDTIGEAVDFFGQIFEGVKYLHDRNIAHRDCNAANIMMEASKMYPDGFHFQHPKHTRDYSRFARFYPRTRRPPRYYLIDFGLTRIYDTRDPPPIEPIIPGGDRSVPEFKTTDENGPMACDPFPIDVYYLGNMIKKHFLDGDDGDPDGDRMLGFEFMRPLANDMTAQDPAKRPDMSEVVERFTKIRKSLSWWKLRSHVAKAKDSPYNVFRLARHWYLWTEYILRRMPAIPNPPSE
;
A
#
# COMPACT_ATOMS: atom_id res chain seq x y z
N MET A 1 -37.59 -20.83 -16.56
CA MET A 1 -36.51 -21.85 -16.55
C MET A 1 -35.56 -21.48 -15.45
N ASP A 2 -35.50 -22.31 -14.43
CA ASP A 2 -34.80 -22.04 -13.17
C ASP A 2 -33.28 -22.18 -13.38
N TRP A 3 -32.64 -21.06 -13.73
CA TRP A 3 -31.19 -20.98 -13.90
C TRP A 3 -30.44 -21.35 -12.61
N ALA A 4 -31.04 -21.18 -11.44
CA ALA A 4 -30.46 -21.56 -10.16
C ALA A 4 -30.40 -23.09 -10.00
N ALA A 5 -31.44 -23.81 -10.43
CA ALA A 5 -31.45 -25.27 -10.46
C ALA A 5 -30.39 -25.85 -11.43
N ALA A 6 -30.17 -25.19 -12.57
CA ALA A 6 -29.15 -25.60 -13.54
C ALA A 6 -27.71 -25.36 -13.04
N LEU A 7 -27.46 -24.25 -12.33
CA LEU A 7 -26.17 -23.98 -11.70
C LEU A 7 -25.89 -24.90 -10.50
N ALA A 8 -26.90 -25.20 -9.68
CA ALA A 8 -26.79 -26.12 -8.55
C ALA A 8 -26.37 -27.54 -8.99
N ALA A 9 -26.79 -27.98 -10.18
CA ALA A 9 -26.40 -29.26 -10.76
C ALA A 9 -24.93 -29.35 -11.21
N THR A 10 -24.23 -28.21 -11.38
CA THR A 10 -22.83 -28.18 -11.84
C THR A 10 -21.81 -28.25 -10.71
N GLY A 11 -22.23 -28.13 -9.44
CA GLY A 11 -21.31 -28.03 -8.30
C GLY A 11 -20.44 -26.76 -8.30
N LEU A 12 -20.63 -25.85 -9.25
CA LEU A 12 -19.96 -24.55 -9.30
C LEU A 12 -20.68 -23.59 -8.35
N PRO A 13 -19.94 -22.73 -7.61
CA PRO A 13 -20.55 -21.76 -6.72
C PRO A 13 -21.52 -20.85 -7.48
N GLU A 14 -22.65 -20.51 -6.87
CA GLU A 14 -23.58 -19.57 -7.48
C GLU A 14 -22.89 -18.21 -7.68
N PRO A 15 -23.06 -17.54 -8.84
CA PRO A 15 -22.47 -16.23 -9.06
C PRO A 15 -22.84 -15.24 -7.94
N GLY A 16 -21.82 -14.69 -7.27
CA GLY A 16 -22.00 -13.77 -6.15
C GLY A 16 -22.04 -14.42 -4.76
N GLN A 17 -21.99 -15.75 -4.66
CA GLN A 17 -21.85 -16.47 -3.38
C GLN A 17 -20.58 -16.04 -2.63
N LEU A 18 -20.65 -16.04 -1.29
CA LEU A 18 -19.49 -15.77 -0.45
C LEU A 18 -18.49 -16.93 -0.54
N ASN A 19 -17.22 -16.62 -0.77
CA ASN A 19 -16.15 -17.62 -0.66
C ASN A 19 -15.80 -17.93 0.82
N HIS A 20 -14.98 -18.95 1.07
CA HIS A 20 -14.60 -19.38 2.43
C HIS A 20 -14.01 -18.25 3.29
N ARG A 21 -13.27 -17.30 2.70
CA ARG A 21 -12.70 -16.15 3.43
C ARG A 21 -13.77 -15.10 3.73
N GLU A 22 -14.72 -14.89 2.83
CA GLU A 22 -15.86 -14.00 3.06
C GLU A 22 -16.83 -14.56 4.11
N ILE A 23 -17.00 -15.88 4.16
CA ILE A 23 -17.82 -16.57 5.16
C ILE A 23 -17.31 -16.27 6.58
N PHE A 24 -15.99 -16.29 6.79
CA PHE A 24 -15.40 -15.90 8.07
C PHE A 24 -15.89 -14.51 8.52
N TRP A 25 -15.82 -13.51 7.64
CA TRP A 25 -16.25 -12.15 7.98
C TRP A 25 -17.75 -12.04 8.25
N ARG A 26 -18.57 -12.73 7.46
CA ARG A 26 -20.02 -12.80 7.68
C ARG A 26 -20.35 -13.39 9.05
N ASP A 27 -19.72 -14.52 9.38
CA ASP A 27 -20.02 -15.26 10.61
C ASP A 27 -19.58 -14.50 11.87
N HIS A 28 -18.59 -13.61 11.74
CA HIS A 28 -18.10 -12.77 12.84
C HIS A 28 -18.73 -11.37 12.89
N GLN A 29 -19.60 -11.00 11.96
CA GLN A 29 -20.17 -9.64 11.88
C GLN A 29 -20.91 -9.20 13.15
N VAL A 30 -21.68 -10.09 13.79
CA VAL A 30 -22.43 -9.74 15.01
C VAL A 30 -21.46 -9.40 16.15
N TRP A 31 -20.44 -10.23 16.36
CA TRP A 31 -19.39 -9.99 17.35
C TRP A 31 -18.57 -8.73 17.03
N LEU A 32 -18.22 -8.48 15.77
CA LEU A 32 -17.55 -7.25 15.35
C LEU A 32 -18.40 -6.01 15.66
N GLN A 33 -19.71 -6.09 15.46
CA GLN A 33 -20.64 -5.01 15.80
C GLN A 33 -20.66 -4.72 17.31
N GLU A 34 -20.64 -5.75 18.16
CA GLU A 34 -20.50 -5.61 19.61
C GLU A 34 -19.17 -4.95 20.00
N LYS A 35 -18.09 -5.25 19.26
CA LYS A 35 -16.79 -4.57 19.37
C LYS A 35 -16.78 -3.16 18.77
N GLY A 36 -17.87 -2.70 18.17
CA GLY A 36 -18.00 -1.35 17.62
C GLY A 36 -17.60 -1.21 16.15
N PHE A 37 -17.58 -2.30 15.36
CA PHE A 37 -17.21 -2.30 13.95
C PHE A 37 -18.33 -2.88 13.08
N MET A 38 -18.69 -2.17 12.01
CA MET A 38 -19.79 -2.54 11.13
C MET A 38 -19.27 -2.82 9.72
N LEU A 39 -19.35 -4.07 9.25
CA LEU A 39 -19.01 -4.44 7.87
C LEU A 39 -20.05 -3.94 6.87
N ARG A 40 -19.72 -4.03 5.58
CA ARG A 40 -20.63 -3.75 4.46
C ARG A 40 -21.87 -4.67 4.49
N PRO A 41 -23.02 -4.25 3.90
CA PRO A 41 -24.25 -5.04 3.91
C PRO A 41 -24.09 -6.50 3.46
N ARG A 42 -23.23 -6.79 2.47
CA ARG A 42 -22.91 -8.14 1.97
C ARG A 42 -22.54 -9.16 3.06
N TYR A 43 -21.94 -8.69 4.16
CA TYR A 43 -21.43 -9.54 5.24
C TYR A 43 -22.33 -9.52 6.47
N ARG A 44 -23.55 -8.98 6.38
CA ARG A 44 -24.49 -8.89 7.51
C ARG A 44 -25.49 -10.05 7.49
N PRO A 45 -25.94 -10.53 8.66
CA PRO A 45 -27.04 -11.50 8.73
C PRO A 45 -28.29 -10.97 7.99
N GLY A 46 -28.92 -11.84 7.20
CA GLY A 46 -30.11 -11.47 6.42
C GLY A 46 -29.84 -10.63 5.17
N TRP A 47 -28.58 -10.52 4.71
CA TRP A 47 -28.26 -9.89 3.44
C TRP A 47 -29.01 -10.55 2.27
N ILE A 48 -29.63 -9.71 1.45
CA ILE A 48 -30.25 -10.10 0.18
C ILE A 48 -29.42 -9.45 -0.94
N PRO A 49 -28.91 -10.23 -1.91
CA PRO A 49 -28.07 -9.68 -2.96
C PRO A 49 -28.77 -8.62 -3.79
N SER A 50 -28.10 -7.47 -4.00
CA SER A 50 -28.75 -6.29 -4.57
C SER A 50 -29.16 -6.46 -6.04
N TRP A 51 -28.53 -7.37 -6.78
CA TRP A 51 -28.88 -7.67 -8.18
C TRP A 51 -30.25 -8.35 -8.32
N HIS A 52 -30.70 -9.12 -7.32
CA HIS A 52 -32.04 -9.71 -7.33
C HIS A 52 -33.15 -8.68 -7.12
N LEU A 53 -32.84 -7.55 -6.48
CA LEU A 53 -33.82 -6.52 -6.14
C LEU A 53 -34.03 -5.49 -7.25
N LYS A 54 -33.04 -5.28 -8.13
CA LYS A 54 -33.01 -4.14 -9.06
C LYS A 54 -32.87 -4.50 -10.55
N ASN A 55 -32.98 -5.78 -10.91
CA ASN A 55 -32.74 -6.29 -12.27
C ASN A 55 -31.42 -5.74 -12.88
N ARG A 56 -30.36 -5.72 -12.04
CA ARG A 56 -29.02 -5.25 -12.42
C ARG A 56 -28.12 -6.46 -12.69
N LEU A 57 -27.08 -6.26 -13.49
CA LEU A 57 -26.04 -7.26 -13.63
C LEU A 57 -25.24 -7.34 -12.33
N LEU A 58 -24.82 -8.56 -11.96
CA LEU A 58 -23.99 -8.83 -10.79
C LEU A 58 -22.79 -7.87 -10.69
N LEU A 59 -22.10 -7.66 -11.81
CA LEU A 59 -20.88 -6.84 -11.88
C LEU A 59 -21.12 -5.33 -11.67
N ASP A 60 -22.37 -4.87 -11.80
CA ASP A 60 -22.74 -3.46 -11.58
C ASP A 60 -23.09 -3.18 -10.11
N CYS A 61 -23.17 -4.23 -9.29
CA CYS A 61 -23.54 -4.15 -7.89
C CYS A 61 -22.29 -4.13 -6.99
N GLU A 62 -22.29 -3.23 -5.99
CA GLU A 62 -21.22 -3.14 -4.98
C GLU A 62 -20.95 -4.50 -4.33
N ASP A 63 -22.04 -5.14 -3.92
CA ASP A 63 -22.04 -6.43 -3.26
C ASP A 63 -21.90 -7.60 -4.25
N GLY A 64 -21.73 -7.37 -5.55
CA GLY A 64 -21.53 -8.44 -6.54
C GLY A 64 -20.06 -8.86 -6.72
N THR A 65 -19.12 -8.07 -6.19
CA THR A 65 -17.68 -8.37 -6.29
C THR A 65 -17.18 -9.09 -5.03
N PRO A 66 -16.52 -10.25 -5.16
CA PRO A 66 -15.97 -10.97 -4.01
C PRO A 66 -14.82 -10.20 -3.37
N LEU A 67 -14.61 -10.41 -2.06
CA LEU A 67 -13.51 -9.80 -1.32
C LEU A 67 -12.13 -10.24 -1.82
N VAL A 68 -11.31 -9.29 -2.30
CA VAL A 68 -9.92 -9.54 -2.73
C VAL A 68 -8.96 -8.49 -2.17
N PRO A 69 -7.95 -8.86 -1.35
CA PRO A 69 -7.70 -10.20 -0.80
C PRO A 69 -8.65 -10.52 0.37
N GLY A 70 -9.12 -11.77 0.47
CA GLY A 70 -10.09 -12.16 1.51
C GLY A 70 -9.60 -12.08 2.97
N VAL A 71 -8.32 -11.80 3.21
CA VAL A 71 -7.73 -11.66 4.56
C VAL A 71 -7.92 -10.26 5.16
N ALA A 72 -8.39 -9.29 4.38
CA ALA A 72 -8.65 -7.94 4.85
C ALA A 72 -9.98 -7.41 4.33
N ILE A 73 -10.74 -6.72 5.17
CA ILE A 73 -12.04 -6.14 4.84
C ILE A 73 -12.18 -4.73 5.41
N ASP A 74 -12.94 -3.87 4.73
CA ASP A 74 -13.30 -2.56 5.26
C ASP A 74 -14.50 -2.60 6.21
N ALA A 75 -14.47 -1.74 7.23
CA ALA A 75 -15.57 -1.55 8.16
C ALA A 75 -15.74 -0.07 8.50
N ILE A 76 -16.88 0.25 9.11
CA ILE A 76 -17.11 1.52 9.78
C ILE A 76 -16.90 1.30 11.28
N ARG A 77 -15.98 2.06 11.88
CA ARG A 77 -15.90 2.14 13.34
C ARG A 77 -17.06 2.99 13.84
N ILE A 78 -17.94 2.40 14.65
CA ILE A 78 -19.28 2.93 14.94
C ILE A 78 -19.20 4.23 15.75
N ARG A 79 -18.25 4.34 16.69
CA ARG A 79 -18.12 5.47 17.64
C ARG A 79 -17.89 6.82 16.97
N ASP A 80 -17.12 6.85 15.89
CA ASP A 80 -16.67 8.09 15.22
C ASP A 80 -16.89 8.07 13.71
N LYS A 81 -17.56 7.03 13.19
CA LYS A 81 -17.92 6.88 11.77
C LYS A 81 -16.71 6.89 10.85
N THR A 82 -15.54 6.49 11.33
CA THR A 82 -14.33 6.42 10.51
C THR A 82 -14.22 5.11 9.75
N ASP A 83 -13.74 5.19 8.53
CA ASP A 83 -13.40 4.03 7.71
C ASP A 83 -12.10 3.37 8.19
N VAL A 84 -12.16 2.06 8.37
CA VAL A 84 -11.03 1.24 8.85
C VAL A 84 -10.91 -0.03 8.02
N ILE A 85 -9.74 -0.65 8.08
CA ILE A 85 -9.47 -2.00 7.60
C ILE A 85 -9.30 -2.94 8.79
N LEU A 86 -9.91 -4.11 8.66
CA LEU A 86 -9.76 -5.24 9.57
C LEU A 86 -8.95 -6.29 8.81
N LYS A 87 -7.73 -6.59 9.27
CA LYS A 87 -6.87 -7.64 8.72
C LYS A 87 -6.91 -8.85 9.65
N GLN A 88 -7.28 -10.01 9.11
CA GLN A 88 -7.18 -11.30 9.78
C GLN A 88 -5.73 -11.78 9.72
N VAL A 89 -5.16 -12.17 10.86
CA VAL A 89 -3.80 -12.72 10.97
C VAL A 89 -3.79 -13.97 11.85
N GLU A 90 -2.90 -14.92 11.59
CA GLU A 90 -2.77 -16.10 12.43
C GLU A 90 -1.98 -15.79 13.71
N THR A 91 -2.45 -16.29 14.86
CA THR A 91 -1.82 -16.07 16.16
C THR A 91 -0.38 -16.58 16.19
N VAL A 92 -0.13 -17.75 15.58
CA VAL A 92 1.20 -18.41 15.56
C VAL A 92 2.27 -17.63 14.81
N LEU A 93 1.88 -16.67 13.97
CA LEU A 93 2.82 -15.82 13.22
C LEU A 93 3.21 -14.55 13.99
N GLU A 94 2.56 -14.28 15.13
CA GLU A 94 2.83 -13.13 16.01
C GLU A 94 2.79 -11.75 15.31
N GLU A 95 2.27 -11.67 14.08
CA GLU A 95 2.21 -10.42 13.30
C GLU A 95 1.51 -9.31 14.09
N HIS A 96 0.43 -9.64 14.81
CA HIS A 96 -0.29 -8.69 15.65
C HIS A 96 0.58 -8.06 16.75
N ILE A 97 1.48 -8.83 17.37
CA ILE A 97 2.42 -8.33 18.40
C ILE A 97 3.46 -7.43 17.76
N ILE A 98 4.05 -7.88 16.64
CA ILE A 98 5.09 -7.12 15.93
C ILE A 98 4.50 -5.80 15.42
N ALA A 99 3.34 -5.85 14.75
CA ALA A 99 2.64 -4.68 14.24
C ALA A 99 2.33 -3.66 15.34
N GLN A 100 1.83 -4.10 16.50
CA GLN A 100 1.62 -3.22 17.65
C GLN A 100 2.93 -2.60 18.14
N ARG A 101 3.99 -3.40 18.28
CA ARG A 101 5.28 -2.94 18.79
C ARG A 101 5.90 -1.87 17.89
N VAL A 102 5.99 -2.11 16.58
CA VAL A 102 6.63 -1.19 15.63
C VAL A 102 5.80 0.08 15.40
N SER A 103 4.48 0.00 15.54
CA SER A 103 3.57 1.13 15.27
C SER A 103 3.26 1.97 16.52
N SER A 104 3.61 1.49 17.72
CA SER A 104 3.36 2.19 18.99
C SER A 104 4.10 3.53 19.17
N PRO A 105 5.36 3.71 18.74
CA PRO A 105 6.07 4.96 18.99
C PRO A 105 5.52 6.10 18.13
N LYS A 106 5.17 7.22 18.79
CA LYS A 106 4.70 8.47 18.15
C LYS A 106 5.86 9.33 17.66
N ASP A 107 6.74 8.75 16.86
CA ASP A 107 7.85 9.45 16.23
C ASP A 107 7.42 9.94 14.83
N PRO A 108 7.64 11.21 14.45
CA PRO A 108 7.33 11.70 13.11
C PRO A 108 7.98 10.89 11.99
N GLN A 109 9.16 10.30 12.23
CA GLN A 109 9.90 9.45 11.30
C GLN A 109 9.36 8.00 11.27
N ASN A 110 8.49 7.63 12.20
CA ASN A 110 7.85 6.32 12.19
C ASN A 110 6.74 6.28 11.13
N HIS A 111 7.07 5.72 9.98
CA HIS A 111 6.11 5.49 8.90
C HIS A 111 5.46 4.10 8.96
N CYS A 112 5.46 3.39 10.09
CA CYS A 112 4.60 2.21 10.25
C CYS A 112 3.12 2.62 10.34
N VAL A 113 2.23 1.84 9.70
CA VAL A 113 0.79 2.08 9.80
C VAL A 113 0.33 2.01 11.26
N PRO A 114 -0.43 2.99 11.77
CA PRO A 114 -0.89 2.94 13.14
C PRO A 114 -1.85 1.77 13.35
N ILE A 115 -1.60 0.99 14.40
CA ILE A 115 -2.52 -0.06 14.84
C ILE A 115 -3.52 0.57 15.80
N LEU A 116 -4.78 0.61 15.40
CA LEU A 116 -5.85 1.25 16.16
C LEU A 116 -6.30 0.34 17.31
N GLU A 117 -6.58 -0.92 16.99
CA GLU A 117 -7.11 -1.93 17.92
C GLU A 117 -6.67 -3.33 17.44
N VAL A 118 -6.55 -4.29 18.35
CA VAL A 118 -6.32 -5.70 18.04
C VAL A 118 -7.32 -6.54 18.83
N PHE A 119 -7.94 -7.51 18.17
CA PHE A 119 -8.88 -8.43 18.79
C PHE A 119 -8.41 -9.87 18.63
N GLU A 120 -8.46 -10.62 19.72
CA GLU A 120 -8.48 -12.08 19.67
C GLU A 120 -9.87 -12.53 19.17
N VAL A 121 -9.89 -13.42 18.19
CA VAL A 121 -11.14 -13.97 17.66
C VAL A 121 -11.58 -15.15 18.52
N PRO A 122 -12.79 -15.14 19.12
CA PRO A 122 -13.23 -16.21 20.01
C PRO A 122 -13.19 -17.59 19.36
N ASN A 123 -12.66 -18.59 20.08
CA ASN A 123 -12.58 -19.98 19.63
C ASN A 123 -11.87 -20.16 18.27
N SER A 124 -10.88 -19.33 17.99
CA SER A 124 -10.20 -19.31 16.70
C SER A 124 -8.68 -19.17 16.85
N LYS A 125 -7.94 -19.50 15.79
CA LYS A 125 -6.49 -19.32 15.69
C LYS A 125 -6.09 -17.94 15.14
N TYR A 126 -7.04 -17.02 15.04
CA TYR A 126 -6.86 -15.73 14.39
C TYR A 126 -6.94 -14.58 15.37
N HIS A 127 -6.18 -13.53 15.06
CA HIS A 127 -6.40 -12.19 15.55
C HIS A 127 -6.90 -11.30 14.42
N ILE A 128 -7.57 -10.21 14.77
CA ILE A 128 -7.95 -9.14 13.84
C ILE A 128 -7.21 -7.88 14.25
N ILE A 129 -6.44 -7.34 13.32
CA ILE A 129 -5.76 -6.04 13.45
C ILE A 129 -6.63 -4.98 12.78
N VAL A 130 -6.97 -3.93 13.53
CA VAL A 130 -7.69 -2.77 13.02
C VAL A 130 -6.69 -1.67 12.68
N MET A 131 -6.73 -1.19 11.43
CA MET A 131 -5.85 -0.14 10.91
C MET A 131 -6.66 0.87 10.08
N PRO A 132 -6.14 2.08 9.81
CA PRO A 132 -6.83 3.03 8.95
C PRO A 132 -7.06 2.50 7.53
N LEU A 133 -8.13 2.97 6.87
CA LEU A 133 -8.29 2.75 5.43
C LEU A 133 -7.27 3.58 4.64
N LEU A 134 -6.33 2.89 4.01
CA LEU A 134 -5.27 3.50 3.19
C LEU A 134 -5.49 3.25 1.70
N ARG A 135 -4.77 3.99 0.87
CA ARG A 135 -4.80 3.94 -0.59
C ARG A 135 -3.44 3.52 -1.14
N SER A 136 -3.38 2.78 -2.24
CA SER A 136 -2.12 2.58 -2.97
C SER A 136 -1.49 3.93 -3.31
N PHE A 137 -0.19 4.10 -3.10
CA PHE A 137 0.50 5.35 -3.43
C PHE A 137 0.56 5.64 -4.94
N LEU A 138 0.33 4.64 -5.80
CA LEU A 138 0.30 4.81 -7.25
C LEU A 138 -1.02 5.43 -7.74
N VAL A 139 -2.07 5.47 -6.90
CA VAL A 139 -3.41 5.93 -7.27
C VAL A 139 -3.95 6.95 -6.25
N PRO A 140 -4.27 8.19 -6.65
CA PRO A 140 -4.19 8.73 -8.01
C PRO A 140 -2.73 8.89 -8.48
N ARG A 141 -2.47 9.03 -9.78
CA ARG A 141 -1.08 9.22 -10.27
C ARG A 141 -0.43 10.46 -9.64
N PHE A 142 0.89 10.49 -9.55
CA PHE A 142 1.63 11.70 -9.21
C PHE A 142 1.38 12.77 -10.29
N ASP A 143 1.03 13.99 -9.89
CA ASP A 143 0.80 15.10 -10.83
C ASP A 143 2.11 15.87 -11.12
N THR A 144 3.05 15.91 -10.16
CA THR A 144 4.36 16.57 -10.30
C THR A 144 5.51 15.72 -9.75
N ILE A 145 6.74 15.98 -10.23
CA ILE A 145 7.95 15.28 -9.71
C ILE A 145 8.13 15.52 -8.21
N GLY A 146 7.81 16.72 -7.72
CA GLY A 146 7.91 17.07 -6.31
C GLY A 146 7.02 16.22 -5.40
N GLU A 147 5.86 15.78 -5.88
CA GLU A 147 5.01 14.83 -5.14
C GLU A 147 5.68 13.45 -4.97
N ALA A 148 6.40 12.98 -5.99
CA ALA A 148 7.15 11.72 -5.93
C ALA A 148 8.43 11.87 -5.09
N VAL A 149 9.08 13.04 -5.13
CA VAL A 149 10.23 13.34 -4.27
C VAL A 149 9.83 13.38 -2.79
N ASP A 150 8.66 13.91 -2.45
CA ASP A 150 8.10 13.83 -1.09
C ASP A 150 7.86 12.38 -0.67
N PHE A 151 7.24 11.58 -1.54
CA PHE A 151 7.04 10.15 -1.34
C PHE A 151 8.35 9.40 -1.05
N PHE A 152 9.39 9.57 -1.89
CA PHE A 152 10.68 8.93 -1.67
C PHE A 152 11.29 9.32 -0.32
N GLY A 153 11.22 10.60 0.04
CA GLY A 153 11.72 11.09 1.33
C GLY A 153 11.07 10.38 2.52
N GLN A 154 9.73 10.33 2.54
CA GLN A 154 8.98 9.68 3.62
C GLN A 154 9.26 8.18 3.73
N ILE A 155 9.36 7.46 2.61
CA ILE A 155 9.62 6.01 2.66
C ILE A 155 11.07 5.70 3.07
N PHE A 156 12.04 6.49 2.60
CA PHE A 156 13.43 6.32 3.02
C PHE A 156 13.60 6.65 4.50
N GLU A 157 12.95 7.71 4.99
CA GLU A 157 12.89 8.04 6.42
C GLU A 157 12.28 6.89 7.24
N GLY A 158 11.15 6.35 6.77
CA GLY A 158 10.46 5.22 7.42
C GLY A 158 11.30 3.96 7.56
N VAL A 159 11.97 3.53 6.48
CA VAL A 159 12.80 2.32 6.53
C VAL A 159 14.10 2.58 7.29
N LYS A 160 14.69 3.79 7.19
CA LYS A 160 15.82 4.18 8.04
C LYS A 160 15.44 4.13 9.52
N TYR A 161 14.27 4.64 9.89
CA TYR A 161 13.76 4.63 11.26
C TYR A 161 13.67 3.21 11.84
N LEU A 162 13.21 2.26 11.02
CA LEU A 162 13.20 0.83 11.37
C LEU A 162 14.62 0.29 11.53
N HIS A 163 15.49 0.56 10.56
CA HIS A 163 16.87 0.07 10.55
C HIS A 163 17.69 0.57 11.73
N ASP A 164 17.53 1.84 12.12
CA ASP A 164 18.17 2.44 13.29
C ASP A 164 17.74 1.77 14.61
N ARG A 165 16.59 1.10 14.63
CA ARG A 165 16.04 0.36 15.77
C ARG A 165 16.23 -1.15 15.65
N ASN A 166 17.11 -1.59 14.75
CA ASN A 166 17.39 -2.99 14.48
C ASN A 166 16.12 -3.76 14.07
N ILE A 167 15.25 -3.13 13.27
CA ILE A 167 14.05 -3.75 12.72
C ILE A 167 14.23 -3.86 11.20
N ALA A 168 14.04 -5.06 10.66
CA ALA A 168 14.00 -5.29 9.22
C ALA A 168 12.58 -5.66 8.79
N HIS A 169 12.03 -4.97 7.79
CA HIS A 169 10.66 -5.19 7.35
C HIS A 169 10.52 -6.46 6.51
N ARG A 170 11.52 -6.74 5.67
CA ARG A 170 11.68 -7.92 4.81
C ARG A 170 10.69 -8.05 3.65
N ASP A 171 9.88 -7.03 3.39
CA ASP A 171 8.95 -7.03 2.24
C ASP A 171 8.55 -5.61 1.82
N CYS A 172 9.50 -4.67 1.78
CA CYS A 172 9.32 -3.25 1.39
C CYS A 172 9.00 -3.05 -0.10
N ASN A 173 8.06 -3.82 -0.66
CA ASN A 173 7.61 -3.71 -2.04
C ASN A 173 6.46 -2.70 -2.19
N ALA A 174 6.10 -2.36 -3.43
CA ALA A 174 5.08 -1.34 -3.70
C ALA A 174 3.68 -1.65 -3.15
N ALA A 175 3.30 -2.93 -2.99
CA ALA A 175 2.02 -3.32 -2.44
C ALA A 175 1.93 -3.10 -0.92
N ASN A 176 3.08 -3.11 -0.23
CA ASN A 176 3.19 -2.88 1.21
C ASN A 176 3.50 -1.42 1.57
N ILE A 177 3.48 -0.52 0.59
CA ILE A 177 3.59 0.91 0.79
C ILE A 177 2.23 1.54 0.46
N MET A 178 1.64 2.22 1.42
CA MET A 178 0.30 2.77 1.32
C MET A 178 0.28 4.25 1.70
N MET A 179 -0.80 4.93 1.36
CA MET A 179 -0.95 6.37 1.48
C MET A 179 -2.20 6.71 2.29
N GLU A 180 -2.06 7.60 3.26
CA GLU A 180 -3.17 8.22 3.97
C GLU A 180 -3.89 9.21 3.06
N ALA A 181 -4.99 8.76 2.47
CA ALA A 181 -5.69 9.52 1.45
C ALA A 181 -6.95 10.24 1.96
N SER A 182 -7.24 10.18 3.26
CA SER A 182 -8.45 10.76 3.88
C SER A 182 -8.63 12.25 3.53
N LYS A 183 -7.56 13.04 3.60
CA LYS A 183 -7.57 14.48 3.23
C LYS A 183 -7.65 14.73 1.73
N MET A 184 -7.21 13.77 0.92
CA MET A 184 -7.28 13.84 -0.54
C MET A 184 -8.68 13.52 -1.06
N TYR A 185 -9.41 12.62 -0.38
CA TYR A 185 -10.73 12.13 -0.77
C TYR A 185 -11.81 12.66 0.19
N PRO A 186 -12.37 13.87 -0.04
CA PRO A 186 -13.32 14.50 0.90
C PRO A 186 -14.61 13.69 1.10
N ASP A 187 -14.98 12.90 0.10
CA ASP A 187 -16.18 12.05 0.10
C ASP A 187 -15.86 10.58 0.43
N GLY A 188 -14.60 10.26 0.81
CA GLY A 188 -14.11 8.91 0.98
C GLY A 188 -13.97 8.12 -0.34
N PHE A 189 -13.56 6.85 -0.24
CA PHE A 189 -13.45 5.92 -1.36
C PHE A 189 -13.77 4.50 -0.91
N HIS A 190 -14.19 3.65 -1.85
CA HIS A 190 -14.46 2.25 -1.59
C HIS A 190 -13.17 1.43 -1.56
N PHE A 191 -13.03 0.50 -0.61
CA PHE A 191 -11.82 -0.32 -0.45
C PHE A 191 -11.50 -1.17 -1.70
N GLN A 192 -12.48 -1.94 -2.19
CA GLN A 192 -12.31 -2.79 -3.38
C GLN A 192 -12.39 -2.04 -4.71
N HIS A 193 -13.13 -0.92 -4.74
CA HIS A 193 -13.50 -0.19 -5.96
C HIS A 193 -13.22 1.29 -5.80
N PRO A 194 -11.96 1.69 -5.69
CA PRO A 194 -11.61 2.98 -5.10
C PRO A 194 -11.85 4.18 -6.02
N LYS A 195 -12.30 3.91 -7.24
CA LYS A 195 -12.86 4.91 -8.15
C LYS A 195 -14.25 5.37 -7.70
N HIS A 196 -14.92 4.63 -6.82
CA HIS A 196 -16.23 4.95 -6.26
C HIS A 196 -16.12 5.38 -4.81
N THR A 197 -17.10 6.16 -4.35
CA THR A 197 -17.31 6.43 -2.92
C THR A 197 -17.62 5.16 -2.15
N ARG A 198 -17.47 5.20 -0.82
CA ARG A 198 -17.72 4.04 0.05
C ARG A 198 -19.09 3.39 -0.16
N ASP A 199 -20.13 4.21 -0.31
CA ASP A 199 -21.51 3.76 -0.56
C ASP A 199 -21.76 3.32 -2.01
N TYR A 200 -20.70 3.33 -2.85
CA TYR A 200 -20.71 2.94 -4.25
C TYR A 200 -21.65 3.78 -5.14
N SER A 201 -22.12 4.93 -4.66
CA SER A 201 -23.15 5.72 -5.35
C SER A 201 -22.60 6.62 -6.46
N ARG A 202 -21.36 7.08 -6.34
CA ARG A 202 -20.73 8.03 -7.26
C ARG A 202 -19.24 7.78 -7.43
N PHE A 203 -18.62 8.40 -8.43
CA PHE A 203 -17.17 8.43 -8.55
C PHE A 203 -16.55 9.23 -7.40
N ALA A 204 -15.51 8.67 -6.78
CA ALA A 204 -14.75 9.31 -5.72
C ALA A 204 -13.93 10.48 -6.28
N ARG A 205 -14.25 11.69 -5.82
CA ARG A 205 -13.47 12.89 -6.13
C ARG A 205 -12.22 12.93 -5.27
N PHE A 206 -11.13 13.47 -5.81
CA PHE A 206 -9.89 13.64 -5.06
C PHE A 206 -9.19 14.95 -5.38
N TYR A 207 -8.34 15.38 -4.45
CA TYR A 207 -7.40 16.49 -4.62
C TYR A 207 -5.98 15.96 -4.93
N PRO A 208 -5.16 16.68 -5.72
CA PRO A 208 -3.74 16.39 -5.89
C PRO A 208 -2.97 16.39 -4.57
N ARG A 209 -1.86 15.65 -4.49
CA ARG A 209 -1.02 15.57 -3.29
C ARG A 209 -0.42 16.94 -2.93
N THR A 210 -0.08 17.75 -3.93
CA THR A 210 0.40 19.12 -3.72
C THR A 210 -0.61 19.99 -2.95
N ARG A 211 -1.92 19.76 -3.14
CA ARG A 211 -2.96 20.50 -2.38
C ARG A 211 -3.25 19.90 -1.02
N ARG A 212 -3.21 18.57 -0.94
CA ARG A 212 -3.54 17.79 0.26
C ARG A 212 -2.44 16.76 0.45
N PRO A 213 -1.29 17.18 1.04
CA PRO A 213 -0.14 16.31 1.18
C PRO A 213 -0.49 15.08 2.02
N PRO A 214 -0.30 13.87 1.49
CA PRO A 214 -0.55 12.65 2.23
C PRO A 214 0.65 12.29 3.10
N ARG A 215 0.41 11.43 4.09
CA ARG A 215 1.45 10.65 4.77
C ARG A 215 1.51 9.26 4.16
N TYR A 216 2.70 8.71 3.98
CA TYR A 216 2.88 7.35 3.49
C TYR A 216 3.22 6.40 4.64
N TYR A 217 2.77 5.15 4.53
CA TYR A 217 2.95 4.13 5.55
C TYR A 217 3.45 2.81 4.97
N LEU A 218 4.35 2.16 5.71
CA LEU A 218 4.69 0.76 5.58
C LEU A 218 3.60 -0.07 6.26
N ILE A 219 3.15 -1.12 5.57
CA ILE A 219 2.13 -2.06 6.07
C ILE A 219 2.64 -3.50 5.94
N ASP A 220 1.88 -4.42 6.52
CA ASP A 220 2.14 -5.87 6.45
C ASP A 220 3.46 -6.28 7.12
N PHE A 221 3.38 -6.49 8.44
CA PHE A 221 4.53 -6.84 9.26
C PHE A 221 4.70 -8.36 9.43
N GLY A 222 4.04 -9.18 8.60
CA GLY A 222 4.08 -10.64 8.74
C GLY A 222 5.47 -11.25 8.57
N LEU A 223 6.35 -10.60 7.80
CA LEU A 223 7.75 -11.02 7.62
C LEU A 223 8.74 -10.23 8.47
N THR A 224 8.28 -9.20 9.19
CA THR A 224 9.16 -8.30 9.94
C THR A 224 9.88 -9.02 11.08
N ARG A 225 11.11 -8.59 11.37
CA ARG A 225 11.92 -9.09 12.48
C ARG A 225 12.54 -7.95 13.25
N ILE A 226 12.68 -8.15 14.57
CA ILE A 226 13.26 -7.20 15.52
C ILE A 226 14.47 -7.89 16.14
N TYR A 227 15.62 -7.23 16.13
CA TYR A 227 16.88 -7.76 16.64
C TYR A 227 17.37 -6.96 17.84
N ASP A 228 18.01 -7.62 18.80
CA ASP A 228 18.65 -6.94 19.93
C ASP A 228 19.93 -6.22 19.49
N THR A 229 20.72 -6.87 18.63
CA THR A 229 21.97 -6.36 18.06
C THR A 229 22.05 -6.67 16.57
N ARG A 230 22.79 -5.85 15.83
CA ARG A 230 23.20 -6.08 14.43
C ARG A 230 24.65 -6.56 14.31
N ASP A 231 25.34 -6.74 15.43
CA ASP A 231 26.69 -7.26 15.50
C ASP A 231 26.71 -8.58 16.30
N PRO A 232 27.04 -9.72 15.66
CA PRO A 232 27.29 -9.89 14.23
C PRO A 232 26.01 -9.68 13.37
N PRO A 233 26.14 -9.48 12.04
CA PRO A 233 24.99 -9.31 11.16
C PRO A 233 23.97 -10.46 11.30
N PRO A 234 22.67 -10.17 11.41
CA PRO A 234 21.66 -11.21 11.57
C PRO A 234 21.52 -12.02 10.30
N ILE A 235 21.19 -13.30 10.46
CA ILE A 235 21.03 -14.25 9.36
C ILE A 235 19.62 -14.84 9.47
N GLU A 236 18.78 -14.56 8.47
CA GLU A 236 17.39 -15.02 8.42
C GLU A 236 17.15 -15.94 7.22
N PRO A 237 16.30 -16.97 7.36
CA PRO A 237 15.88 -17.76 6.22
C PRO A 237 15.17 -16.88 5.19
N ILE A 238 15.51 -17.06 3.91
CA ILE A 238 14.83 -16.39 2.81
C ILE A 238 13.39 -16.88 2.75
N ILE A 239 12.46 -15.94 2.90
CA ILE A 239 11.04 -16.13 2.64
C ILE A 239 10.72 -15.20 1.47
N PRO A 240 10.54 -15.72 0.24
CA PRO A 240 10.27 -14.87 -0.91
C PRO A 240 8.96 -14.11 -0.71
N GLY A 241 9.07 -12.79 -0.52
CA GLY A 241 7.94 -11.88 -0.39
C GLY A 241 7.24 -11.59 -1.72
N GLY A 242 6.62 -10.42 -1.82
CA GLY A 242 5.91 -9.99 -3.03
C GLY A 242 6.85 -9.83 -4.24
N ASP A 243 8.09 -9.41 -3.99
CA ASP A 243 9.12 -9.28 -5.02
C ASP A 243 10.18 -10.38 -4.89
N ARG A 244 10.33 -11.15 -5.97
CA ARG A 244 11.20 -12.33 -6.07
C ARG A 244 12.46 -12.09 -6.89
N SER A 245 12.72 -10.85 -7.32
CA SER A 245 13.88 -10.55 -8.16
C SER A 245 15.19 -10.42 -7.39
N VAL A 246 15.13 -10.45 -6.06
CA VAL A 246 16.29 -10.34 -5.15
C VAL A 246 17.35 -11.40 -5.53
N PRO A 247 18.59 -10.98 -5.86
CA PRO A 247 19.66 -11.89 -6.31
C PRO A 247 19.92 -13.07 -5.36
N GLU A 248 19.89 -12.81 -4.06
CA GLU A 248 20.14 -13.77 -2.99
C GLU A 248 19.14 -14.93 -2.98
N PHE A 249 17.96 -14.75 -3.57
CA PHE A 249 16.93 -15.80 -3.63
C PHE A 249 17.22 -16.84 -4.72
N LYS A 250 18.14 -16.54 -5.66
CA LYS A 250 18.48 -17.42 -6.79
C LYS A 250 19.66 -18.33 -6.50
N THR A 251 20.48 -17.98 -5.51
CA THR A 251 21.53 -18.86 -5.04
C THR A 251 20.86 -19.99 -4.24
N THR A 252 20.92 -21.21 -4.75
CA THR A 252 20.53 -22.43 -4.03
C THR A 252 21.78 -23.12 -3.56
N ASP A 253 21.86 -23.47 -2.27
CA ASP A 253 22.83 -24.45 -1.80
C ASP A 253 22.11 -25.80 -1.60
N GLU A 254 22.85 -26.90 -1.71
CA GLU A 254 22.34 -28.28 -1.75
C GLU A 254 21.71 -28.74 -0.41
N ASN A 255 21.79 -27.91 0.65
CA ASN A 255 21.46 -28.29 2.03
C ASN A 255 20.35 -27.48 2.73
N GLY A 256 19.64 -26.56 2.06
CA GLY A 256 18.47 -25.90 2.68
C GLY A 256 18.21 -24.45 2.23
N PRO A 257 17.20 -23.77 2.81
CA PRO A 257 16.85 -22.40 2.44
C PRO A 257 18.01 -21.46 2.74
N MET A 258 18.47 -20.77 1.69
CA MET A 258 19.52 -19.76 1.76
C MET A 258 19.12 -18.70 2.79
N ALA A 259 20.03 -18.38 3.70
CA ALA A 259 19.81 -17.35 4.71
C ALA A 259 20.60 -16.09 4.35
N CYS A 260 20.05 -14.93 4.64
CA CYS A 260 20.68 -13.65 4.29
C CYS A 260 20.47 -12.61 5.39
N ASP A 261 21.33 -11.58 5.36
CA ASP A 261 21.09 -10.37 6.12
C ASP A 261 19.85 -9.67 5.57
N PRO A 262 18.80 -9.46 6.38
CA PRO A 262 17.55 -8.87 5.91
C PRO A 262 17.65 -7.35 5.63
N PHE A 263 18.65 -6.64 6.17
CA PHE A 263 18.73 -5.18 6.03
C PHE A 263 19.08 -4.75 4.59
N PRO A 264 20.07 -5.34 3.91
CA PRO A 264 20.31 -5.08 2.48
C PRO A 264 19.14 -5.50 1.56
N ILE A 265 18.26 -6.39 2.02
CA ILE A 265 17.08 -6.83 1.25
C ILE A 265 16.03 -5.72 1.22
N ASP A 266 15.77 -5.05 2.36
CA ASP A 266 14.87 -3.88 2.41
C ASP A 266 15.37 -2.76 1.48
N VAL A 267 16.68 -2.50 1.45
CA VAL A 267 17.30 -1.53 0.54
C VAL A 267 17.06 -1.93 -0.93
N TYR A 268 17.27 -3.21 -1.26
CA TYR A 268 17.02 -3.73 -2.60
C TYR A 268 15.56 -3.53 -3.01
N TYR A 269 14.60 -3.86 -2.15
CA TYR A 269 13.18 -3.71 -2.47
C TYR A 269 12.80 -2.28 -2.80
N LEU A 270 13.29 -1.30 -2.02
CA LEU A 270 13.05 0.11 -2.32
C LEU A 270 13.71 0.55 -3.64
N GLY A 271 14.96 0.14 -3.88
CA GLY A 271 15.64 0.45 -5.14
C GLY A 271 14.95 -0.17 -6.35
N ASN A 272 14.45 -1.40 -6.22
CA ASN A 272 13.75 -2.10 -7.28
C ASN A 272 12.35 -1.52 -7.53
N MET A 273 11.66 -1.10 -6.47
CA MET A 273 10.38 -0.36 -6.56
C MET A 273 10.57 0.95 -7.34
N ILE A 274 11.67 1.67 -7.12
CA ILE A 274 12.01 2.86 -7.92
C ILE A 274 12.26 2.48 -9.39
N LYS A 275 13.03 1.42 -9.65
CA LYS A 275 13.30 0.96 -11.03
C LYS A 275 12.00 0.59 -11.75
N LYS A 276 11.19 -0.29 -11.17
CA LYS A 276 9.95 -0.80 -11.77
C LYS A 276 8.92 0.30 -12.00
N HIS A 277 8.65 1.16 -11.01
CA HIS A 277 7.51 2.09 -11.12
C HIS A 277 7.89 3.49 -11.60
N PHE A 278 9.16 3.90 -11.51
CA PHE A 278 9.58 5.27 -11.84
C PHE A 278 10.62 5.37 -12.95
N LEU A 279 11.39 4.33 -13.30
CA LEU A 279 12.49 4.44 -14.27
C LEU A 279 12.30 3.58 -15.52
N ASP A 280 12.11 2.28 -15.32
CA ASP A 280 12.23 1.27 -16.37
C ASP A 280 10.88 0.71 -16.79
N GLY A 281 9.96 0.60 -15.83
CA GLY A 281 8.65 -0.03 -16.04
C GLY A 281 8.69 -1.52 -15.69
N ASP A 282 7.51 -2.14 -15.69
CA ASP A 282 7.31 -3.57 -15.59
C ASP A 282 6.12 -3.94 -16.48
N ASP A 283 6.39 -4.54 -17.64
CA ASP A 283 5.34 -4.92 -18.59
C ASP A 283 4.44 -6.06 -18.06
N GLY A 284 4.86 -6.75 -17.00
CA GLY A 284 4.05 -7.75 -16.30
C GLY A 284 3.05 -7.15 -15.31
N ASP A 285 3.20 -5.87 -14.95
CA ASP A 285 2.33 -5.16 -14.02
C ASP A 285 1.39 -4.20 -14.77
N PRO A 286 0.05 -4.30 -14.61
CA PRO A 286 -0.91 -3.35 -15.18
C PRO A 286 -0.62 -1.87 -14.83
N ASP A 287 0.00 -1.61 -13.68
CA ASP A 287 0.42 -0.28 -13.24
C ASP A 287 1.90 0.04 -13.54
N GLY A 288 2.64 -0.91 -14.11
CA GLY A 288 4.09 -0.88 -14.37
C GLY A 288 4.52 -0.03 -15.56
N ASP A 289 3.68 0.84 -16.10
CA ASP A 289 4.14 1.82 -17.09
C ASP A 289 5.06 2.86 -16.42
N ARG A 290 6.30 2.99 -16.93
CA ARG A 290 7.33 3.84 -16.35
C ARG A 290 6.93 5.31 -16.34
N MET A 291 7.35 6.03 -15.31
CA MET A 291 7.15 7.47 -15.19
C MET A 291 8.34 8.23 -15.78
N LEU A 292 8.07 9.28 -16.56
CA LEU A 292 9.12 10.07 -17.19
C LEU A 292 9.68 11.13 -16.24
N GLY A 293 10.97 11.43 -16.42
CA GLY A 293 11.63 12.53 -15.71
C GLY A 293 12.32 12.14 -14.41
N PHE A 294 12.39 10.86 -14.04
CA PHE A 294 13.02 10.40 -12.79
C PHE A 294 14.47 9.93 -12.92
N GLU A 295 15.12 10.11 -14.08
CA GLU A 295 16.50 9.65 -14.36
C GLU A 295 17.55 10.08 -13.32
N PHE A 296 17.32 11.18 -12.60
CA PHE A 296 18.17 11.61 -11.48
C PHE A 296 18.23 10.60 -10.31
N MET A 297 17.25 9.71 -10.18
CA MET A 297 17.24 8.63 -9.18
C MET A 297 18.02 7.40 -9.63
N ARG A 298 18.31 7.25 -10.94
CA ARG A 298 18.90 6.02 -11.50
C ARG A 298 20.22 5.62 -10.84
N PRO A 299 21.19 6.53 -10.58
CA PRO A 299 22.42 6.15 -9.90
C PRO A 299 22.17 5.55 -8.51
N LEU A 300 21.34 6.20 -7.69
CA LEU A 300 21.00 5.69 -6.36
C LEU A 300 20.27 4.35 -6.43
N ALA A 301 19.27 4.22 -7.31
CA ALA A 301 18.51 2.99 -7.46
C ALA A 301 19.37 1.82 -7.97
N ASN A 302 20.39 2.09 -8.79
CA ASN A 302 21.36 1.08 -9.23
C ASN A 302 22.20 0.55 -8.07
N ASP A 303 22.73 1.44 -7.23
CA ASP A 303 23.54 1.04 -6.08
C ASP A 303 22.69 0.28 -5.04
N MET A 304 21.46 0.74 -4.79
CA MET A 304 20.50 0.03 -3.92
C MET A 304 20.16 -1.38 -4.41
N THR A 305 20.25 -1.63 -5.73
CA THR A 305 19.93 -2.93 -6.34
C THR A 305 21.16 -3.68 -6.85
N ALA A 306 22.34 -3.37 -6.27
CA ALA A 306 23.56 -4.10 -6.57
C ALA A 306 23.38 -5.61 -6.33
N GLN A 307 23.96 -6.42 -7.22
CA GLN A 307 23.86 -7.89 -7.13
C GLN A 307 24.49 -8.43 -5.84
N ASP A 308 25.62 -7.86 -5.45
CA ASP A 308 26.29 -8.15 -4.20
C ASP A 308 25.65 -7.31 -3.07
N PRO A 309 25.03 -7.93 -2.06
CA PRO A 309 24.39 -7.21 -0.96
C PRO A 309 25.35 -6.31 -0.18
N ALA A 310 26.64 -6.67 -0.07
CA ALA A 310 27.63 -5.89 0.65
C ALA A 310 27.99 -4.57 -0.06
N LYS A 311 27.65 -4.44 -1.35
CA LYS A 311 27.85 -3.21 -2.13
C LYS A 311 26.65 -2.27 -2.08
N ARG A 312 25.53 -2.69 -1.49
CA ARG A 312 24.35 -1.83 -1.35
C ARG A 312 24.63 -0.80 -0.24
N PRO A 313 24.23 0.47 -0.43
CA PRO A 313 24.29 1.46 0.62
C PRO A 313 23.35 1.07 1.77
N ASP A 314 23.71 1.39 3.01
CA ASP A 314 22.75 1.31 4.11
C ASP A 314 21.69 2.43 4.02
N MET A 315 20.63 2.35 4.81
CA MET A 315 19.55 3.35 4.75
C MET A 315 19.96 4.75 5.21
N SER A 316 21.00 4.88 6.03
CA SER A 316 21.56 6.20 6.40
C SER A 316 22.24 6.85 5.19
N GLU A 317 23.04 6.07 4.46
CA GLU A 317 23.66 6.50 3.21
C GLU A 317 22.62 6.79 2.12
N VAL A 318 21.56 5.98 2.00
CA VAL A 318 20.44 6.23 1.07
C VAL A 318 19.79 7.57 1.35
N VAL A 319 19.44 7.87 2.61
CA VAL A 319 18.82 9.15 2.99
C VAL A 319 19.77 10.33 2.75
N GLU A 320 21.07 10.19 3.02
CA GLU A 320 22.07 11.22 2.76
C GLU A 320 22.20 11.52 1.25
N ARG A 321 22.39 10.48 0.44
CA ARG A 321 22.50 10.58 -1.02
C ARG A 321 21.22 11.15 -1.62
N PHE A 322 20.04 10.69 -1.16
CA PHE A 322 18.76 11.24 -1.59
C PHE A 322 18.59 12.70 -1.22
N THR A 323 19.05 13.12 -0.03
CA THR A 323 19.03 14.53 0.38
C THR A 323 19.86 15.40 -0.56
N LYS A 324 21.03 14.92 -0.99
CA LYS A 324 21.87 15.61 -2.00
C LYS A 324 21.16 15.69 -3.36
N ILE A 325 20.56 14.60 -3.82
CA ILE A 325 19.76 14.57 -5.06
C ILE A 325 18.61 15.58 -4.98
N ARG A 326 17.83 15.57 -3.90
CA ARG A 326 16.71 16.48 -3.71
C ARG A 326 17.13 17.96 -3.77
N LYS A 327 18.25 18.31 -3.13
CA LYS A 327 18.80 19.69 -3.13
C LYS A 327 19.30 20.13 -4.50
N SER A 328 19.69 19.22 -5.39
CA SER A 328 20.15 19.56 -6.74
C SER A 328 19.02 19.77 -7.74
N LEU A 329 17.79 19.36 -7.41
CA LEU A 329 16.63 19.54 -8.29
C LEU A 329 16.17 21.00 -8.30
N SER A 330 16.07 21.57 -9.50
CA SER A 330 15.54 22.92 -9.67
C SER A 330 14.04 22.98 -9.34
N TRP A 331 13.58 24.17 -8.96
CA TRP A 331 12.16 24.44 -8.73
C TRP A 331 11.28 24.05 -9.94
N TRP A 332 11.77 24.32 -11.16
CA TRP A 332 11.09 23.94 -12.40
C TRP A 332 10.99 22.43 -12.57
N LYS A 333 12.06 21.70 -12.23
CA LYS A 333 12.09 20.25 -12.28
C LYS A 333 11.09 19.64 -11.30
N LEU A 334 11.05 20.12 -10.06
CA LEU A 334 10.10 19.66 -9.05
C LEU A 334 8.65 19.89 -9.48
N ARG A 335 8.36 20.98 -10.19
CA ARG A 335 7.01 21.29 -10.66
C ARG A 335 6.64 20.66 -12.00
N SER A 336 7.56 19.97 -12.68
CA SER A 336 7.25 19.39 -13.99
C SER A 336 6.24 18.26 -13.87
N HIS A 337 5.36 18.16 -14.87
CA HIS A 337 4.36 17.10 -15.01
C HIS A 337 4.99 15.70 -15.05
N VAL A 338 4.38 14.76 -14.35
CA VAL A 338 4.74 13.33 -14.44
C VAL A 338 3.89 12.67 -15.53
N ALA A 339 4.47 12.50 -16.71
CA ALA A 339 3.88 11.67 -17.77
C ALA A 339 4.29 10.20 -17.60
N LYS A 340 3.47 9.26 -18.05
CA LYS A 340 3.90 7.87 -18.24
C LYS A 340 4.25 7.58 -19.70
N ALA A 341 5.10 6.59 -19.95
CA ALA A 341 5.60 6.31 -21.31
C ALA A 341 4.52 5.83 -22.29
N LYS A 342 3.49 5.13 -21.82
CA LYS A 342 2.35 4.69 -22.65
C LYS A 342 1.21 5.71 -22.66
N ASP A 343 1.38 6.91 -22.10
CA ASP A 343 0.36 7.95 -22.19
C ASP A 343 0.19 8.42 -23.65
N SER A 344 -1.07 8.54 -24.09
CA SER A 344 -1.36 9.05 -25.44
C SER A 344 -0.84 10.49 -25.59
N PRO A 345 -0.09 10.80 -26.66
CA PRO A 345 0.42 12.15 -26.91
C PRO A 345 -0.72 13.15 -27.17
N TYR A 346 -1.92 12.66 -27.49
CA TYR A 346 -3.11 13.47 -27.73
C TYR A 346 -3.93 13.74 -26.46
N ASN A 347 -3.43 13.39 -25.28
CA ASN A 347 -4.15 13.64 -24.03
C ASN A 347 -4.02 15.09 -23.56
N VAL A 348 -4.52 16.02 -24.37
CA VAL A 348 -4.48 17.48 -24.15
C VAL A 348 -5.14 17.86 -22.82
N PHE A 349 -6.15 17.10 -22.37
CA PHE A 349 -6.82 17.33 -21.10
C PHE A 349 -5.88 17.22 -19.90
N ARG A 350 -4.94 16.27 -19.89
CA ARG A 350 -3.98 16.14 -18.79
C ARG A 350 -2.98 17.28 -18.77
N LEU A 351 -2.48 17.68 -19.94
CA LEU A 351 -1.57 18.81 -20.06
C LEU A 351 -2.27 20.12 -19.64
N ALA A 352 -3.50 20.34 -20.09
CA ALA A 352 -4.31 21.49 -19.69
C ALA A 352 -4.59 21.50 -18.18
N ARG A 353 -4.97 20.35 -17.60
CA ARG A 353 -5.14 20.19 -16.15
C ARG A 353 -3.85 20.51 -15.40
N HIS A 354 -2.70 20.03 -15.89
CA HIS A 354 -1.40 20.32 -15.29
C HIS A 354 -1.11 21.82 -15.25
N TRP A 355 -1.27 22.55 -16.37
CA TRP A 355 -1.04 23.99 -16.42
C TRP A 355 -2.00 24.79 -15.54
N TYR A 356 -3.28 24.39 -15.49
CA TYR A 356 -4.25 24.95 -14.57
C TYR A 356 -3.81 24.78 -13.10
N LEU A 357 -3.46 23.55 -12.71
CA LEU A 357 -2.98 23.23 -11.36
C LEU A 357 -1.70 23.97 -11.02
N TRP A 358 -0.75 24.00 -11.94
CA TRP A 358 0.53 24.67 -11.80
C TRP A 358 0.36 26.16 -11.51
N THR A 359 -0.53 26.82 -12.26
CA THR A 359 -0.86 28.24 -12.05
C THR A 359 -1.46 28.46 -10.66
N GLU A 360 -2.40 27.61 -10.25
CA GLU A 360 -2.96 27.67 -8.90
C GLU A 360 -1.90 27.49 -7.82
N TYR A 361 -0.98 26.53 -7.98
CA TYR A 361 0.07 26.26 -6.99
C TYR A 361 0.97 27.48 -6.76
N ILE A 362 1.26 28.25 -7.81
CA ILE A 362 2.06 29.48 -7.71
C ILE A 362 1.28 30.59 -7.03
N LEU A 363 0.05 30.83 -7.48
CA LEU A 363 -0.81 31.87 -6.90
C LEU A 363 -1.05 31.64 -5.41
N ARG A 364 -1.18 30.37 -4.99
CA ARG A 364 -1.36 29.96 -3.59
C ARG A 364 -0.05 29.75 -2.83
N ARG A 365 1.11 30.00 -3.45
CA ARG A 365 2.45 29.80 -2.87
C ARG A 365 2.65 28.41 -2.25
N MET A 366 2.03 27.39 -2.83
CA MET A 366 2.21 26.01 -2.37
C MET A 366 3.64 25.56 -2.64
N PRO A 367 4.29 24.82 -1.74
CA PRO A 367 5.66 24.35 -1.96
C PRO A 367 5.74 23.39 -3.14
N ALA A 368 6.90 23.30 -3.80
CA ALA A 368 7.09 22.38 -4.93
C ALA A 368 7.15 20.91 -4.48
N ILE A 369 7.64 20.68 -3.26
CA ILE A 369 7.57 19.39 -2.54
C ILE A 369 6.46 19.54 -1.50
N PRO A 370 5.39 18.72 -1.53
CA PRO A 370 4.20 18.92 -0.68
C PRO A 370 4.49 19.02 0.82
N ASN A 371 5.36 18.14 1.36
CA ASN A 371 5.88 18.23 2.72
C ASN A 371 7.40 18.46 2.68
N PRO A 372 7.88 19.72 2.57
CA PRO A 372 9.31 19.97 2.69
C PRO A 372 9.76 19.60 4.11
N PRO A 373 10.94 18.99 4.30
CA PRO A 373 11.48 18.82 5.64
C PRO A 373 11.65 20.19 6.30
N SER A 374 11.50 20.22 7.61
CA SER A 374 11.94 21.35 8.43
C SER A 374 13.41 21.67 8.12
N GLU A 375 13.67 22.92 7.77
CA GLU A 375 15.01 23.44 7.46
C GLU A 375 16.00 23.30 8.61
#